data_AF-A0A8B5WMY7-F1
#
_entry.id   AF-A0A8B5WMY7-F1
#
_cell.length_a   1.000
_cell.length_b   1.000
_cell.length_c   1.000
_cell.angle_alpha   90.00
_cell.angle_beta   90.00
_cell.angle_gamma   90.00
#
_symmetry.space_group_name_H-M   'P 1'
#
loop_
_entity.id
_entity.type
_entity.pdbx_description
1 polymer ?
#
loop_
_entity_poly.entity_id
_entity_poly.type
_entity_poly.pdbx_seq_one_letter_code
_entity_poly.pdbx_strand_id
1 'polypeptide(L)'
;ASLPEHIRSRIEYYPLGGRMLFGQLKPAHRLLMRIGQKVEKNPEAKATMLLDIDNVDRAGIEPILAGIRAYEQSLKGRVDTSG
;
A
#
# COMPACT_ATOMS: atom_id res chain seq x y z
N ALA A 1 0.24 -25.29 -4.52
CA ALA A 1 1.68 -25.55 -4.32
C ALA A 1 2.10 -24.97 -2.99
N SER A 2 2.75 -25.75 -2.13
CA SER A 2 3.12 -25.35 -0.77
C SER A 2 4.52 -24.74 -0.79
N LEU A 3 4.67 -23.50 -0.32
CA LEU A 3 5.98 -22.86 -0.20
C LEU A 3 6.90 -23.67 0.74
N PRO A 4 8.21 -23.87 0.42
CA PRO A 4 9.16 -24.52 1.30
C PRO A 4 9.26 -23.86 2.70
N GLU A 5 9.53 -24.65 3.74
CA GLU A 5 9.46 -24.21 5.15
C GLU A 5 10.38 -23.02 5.45
N HIS A 6 11.59 -23.02 4.89
CA HIS A 6 12.58 -21.96 5.05
C HIS A 6 12.16 -20.62 4.41
N ILE A 7 11.24 -20.66 3.44
CA ILE A 7 10.66 -19.46 2.83
C ILE A 7 9.46 -19.02 3.67
N ARG A 8 8.61 -19.97 4.07
CA ARG A 8 7.40 -19.70 4.86
C ARG A 8 7.71 -19.03 6.19
N SER A 9 8.78 -19.42 6.87
CA SER A 9 9.22 -18.82 8.13
C SER A 9 9.77 -17.39 8.00
N ARG A 10 9.97 -16.91 6.77
CA ARG A 10 10.46 -15.56 6.46
C ARG A 10 9.39 -14.67 5.83
N ILE A 11 8.16 -15.16 5.69
CA ILE A 11 7.05 -14.37 5.17
C ILE A 11 6.52 -13.52 6.30
N GLU A 12 6.73 -12.21 6.18
CA GLU A 12 6.14 -11.21 7.06
C GLU A 12 4.95 -10.57 6.37
N TYR A 13 3.80 -10.53 7.06
CA TYR A 13 2.57 -9.96 6.53
C TYR A 13 2.36 -8.55 7.06
N TYR A 14 2.15 -7.62 6.14
CA TYR A 14 1.97 -6.20 6.44
C TYR A 14 0.68 -5.70 5.78
N PRO A 15 -0.41 -5.49 6.55
CA PRO A 15 -1.64 -4.96 6.00
C PRO A 15 -1.44 -3.50 5.61
N LEU A 16 -1.45 -3.21 4.31
CA LEU A 16 -1.36 -1.85 3.81
C LEU A 16 -2.77 -1.30 3.57
N GLY A 17 -3.11 -0.23 4.28
CA GLY A 17 -4.28 0.57 3.95
C GLY A 17 -4.18 1.07 2.50
N GLY A 18 -5.27 0.91 1.75
CA GLY A 18 -5.32 1.36 0.36
C GLY A 18 -5.28 2.88 0.24
N ARG A 19 -4.77 3.36 -0.90
CA ARG A 19 -4.85 4.77 -1.29
C ARG A 19 -6.02 4.97 -2.25
N MET A 20 -6.92 5.90 -1.95
CA MET A 20 -8.01 6.30 -2.83
C MET A 20 -7.82 7.76 -3.23
N LEU A 21 -7.39 8.02 -4.46
CA LEU A 21 -7.29 9.38 -4.99
C LEU A 21 -8.47 9.63 -5.92
N PHE A 22 -9.53 10.22 -5.38
CA PHE A 22 -10.72 10.61 -6.14
C PHE A 22 -10.35 11.45 -7.38
N GLY A 23 -9.40 12.38 -7.24
CA GLY A 23 -8.91 13.23 -8.33
C GLY A 23 -8.24 12.47 -9.48
N GLN A 24 -7.74 11.25 -9.22
CA GLN A 24 -7.04 10.42 -10.21
C GLN A 24 -7.91 9.29 -10.77
N LEU A 25 -9.14 9.12 -10.26
CA LEU A 25 -10.07 8.13 -10.82
C LEU A 25 -10.42 8.45 -12.28
N LYS A 26 -10.74 7.42 -13.07
CA LYS A 26 -11.32 7.60 -14.41
C LYS A 26 -12.68 8.33 -14.30
N PRO A 27 -13.10 9.12 -15.30
CA PRO A 27 -14.35 9.87 -15.25
C PRO A 27 -15.59 9.02 -14.90
N ALA A 28 -15.70 7.81 -15.47
CA ALA A 28 -16.79 6.88 -15.15
C ALA A 28 -16.79 6.43 -13.68
N HIS A 29 -15.62 6.23 -13.08
CA HIS A 29 -15.50 5.85 -11.68
C HIS A 29 -15.83 7.03 -10.75
N ARG A 30 -15.45 8.27 -11.12
CA ARG A 30 -15.86 9.47 -10.38
C ARG A 30 -17.38 9.66 -10.39
N LEU A 31 -18.03 9.36 -11.52
CA LEU A 31 -19.49 9.40 -11.62
C LEU A 31 -20.13 8.38 -10.68
N LEU A 32 -19.63 7.14 -10.66
CA LEU A 32 -20.09 6.10 -9.75
C LEU A 32 -19.92 6.50 -8.27
N MET A 33 -18.76 7.06 -7.91
CA MET A 33 -18.49 7.54 -6.56
C MET A 33 -19.44 8.67 -6.14
N ARG A 34 -19.77 9.61 -7.04
CA ARG A 34 -20.77 10.66 -6.78
C ARG A 34 -22.17 10.10 -6.60
N ILE A 35 -22.52 9.04 -7.34
CA ILE A 35 -23.79 8.33 -7.13
C ILE A 35 -23.77 7.66 -5.75
N GLY A 36 -22.71 6.92 -5.41
CA GLY A 36 -22.51 6.31 -4.09
C GLY A 36 -22.63 7.32 -2.94
N GLN A 37 -21.99 8.48 -3.08
CA GLN A 37 -22.10 9.57 -2.11
C GLN A 37 -23.55 10.07 -1.93
N LYS A 38 -24.35 10.11 -3.00
CA LYS A 38 -25.74 10.57 -2.92
C LYS A 38 -26.64 9.58 -2.18
N VAL A 39 -26.37 8.28 -2.27
CA VAL A 39 -27.11 7.23 -1.54
C VAL A 39 -26.57 6.98 -0.13
N GLU A 40 -25.33 7.37 0.16
CA GLU A 40 -24.75 7.26 1.50
C GLU A 40 -25.49 8.12 2.52
N LYS A 41 -25.87 7.49 3.65
CA LYS A 41 -26.64 8.10 4.74
C LYS A 41 -25.76 8.54 5.88
N ASN A 42 -24.60 7.90 6.06
CA ASN A 42 -23.63 8.31 7.07
C ASN A 42 -22.96 9.62 6.63
N PRO A 43 -23.14 10.73 7.37
CA PRO A 43 -22.59 12.03 6.99
C PRO A 43 -21.05 12.05 6.95
N GLU A 44 -20.38 11.27 7.81
CA GLU A 44 -18.91 11.18 7.84
C GLU A 44 -18.38 10.44 6.62
N ALA A 45 -18.92 9.25 6.34
CA ALA A 45 -18.54 8.46 5.16
C ALA A 45 -18.81 9.25 3.86
N LYS A 46 -19.94 9.96 3.81
CA LYS A 46 -20.32 10.82 2.68
C LYS A 46 -19.33 11.96 2.43
N ALA A 47 -18.80 12.55 3.49
CA ALA A 47 -17.79 13.61 3.40
C ALA A 47 -16.45 13.05 2.90
N THR A 48 -16.07 11.84 3.33
CA THR A 48 -14.78 11.23 2.98
C THR A 48 -14.75 10.58 1.59
N MET A 49 -15.90 10.19 1.04
CA MET A 49 -16.01 9.50 -0.26
C MET A 49 -15.46 10.26 -1.47
N LEU A 50 -15.45 11.61 -1.44
CA LEU A 50 -14.92 12.42 -2.53
C LEU A 50 -13.55 13.03 -2.23
N LEU A 51 -12.95 12.64 -1.11
CA LEU A 51 -11.62 13.10 -0.73
C LEU A 51 -10.56 12.16 -1.28
N ASP A 52 -9.39 12.74 -1.55
CA ASP A 52 -8.20 11.94 -1.72
C ASP A 52 -7.77 11.44 -0.33
N ILE A 53 -7.87 10.14 -0.11
CA ILE A 53 -7.48 9.47 1.13
C ILE A 53 -6.18 8.71 0.88
N ASP A 54 -5.17 9.03 1.66
CA ASP A 54 -3.91 8.29 1.74
C ASP A 54 -3.81 7.62 3.12
N ASN A 55 -4.52 6.50 3.29
CA ASN A 55 -4.50 5.70 4.52
C ASN A 55 -3.34 4.68 4.53
N VAL A 56 -2.30 4.97 3.76
CA VAL A 56 -1.08 4.17 3.75
C VAL A 56 -0.47 4.22 5.16
N ASP A 57 -0.48 3.07 5.84
CA ASP A 57 0.12 2.92 7.17
C ASP A 57 1.65 3.01 7.06
N ARG A 58 2.16 4.24 7.15
CA ARG A 58 3.59 4.51 7.03
C ARG A 58 4.39 3.81 8.13
N ALA A 59 3.84 3.67 9.32
CA ALA A 59 4.49 2.97 10.42
C ALA A 59 4.57 1.46 10.13
N GLY A 60 3.50 0.87 9.58
CA GLY A 60 3.47 -0.52 9.13
C GLY A 60 4.38 -0.82 7.92
N ILE A 61 4.74 0.19 7.12
CA ILE A 61 5.62 0.04 5.94
C ILE A 61 7.10 0.17 6.29
N GLU A 62 7.45 0.83 7.38
CA GLU A 62 8.85 1.07 7.76
C GLU A 62 9.68 -0.23 7.85
N PRO A 63 9.19 -1.36 8.40
CA PRO A 63 9.92 -2.62 8.40
C PRO A 63 10.23 -3.16 6.98
N ILE A 64 9.29 -3.01 6.05
CA ILE A 64 9.47 -3.41 4.64
C ILE A 64 10.56 -2.53 4.00
N LEU A 65 10.49 -1.22 4.21
CA LEU A 65 11.48 -0.28 3.70
C LEU A 65 12.86 -0.54 4.29
N ALA A 66 12.94 -0.87 5.59
CA ALA A 66 14.17 -1.26 6.25
C ALA A 66 14.76 -2.55 5.64
N GLY A 67 13.92 -3.56 5.38
CA GLY A 67 14.33 -4.80 4.72
C GLY A 67 14.87 -4.58 3.31
N ILE A 68 14.20 -3.74 2.51
CA ILE A 68 14.65 -3.37 1.16
C ILE A 68 16.00 -2.64 1.23
N ARG A 69 16.14 -1.64 2.11
CA ARG A 69 17.40 -0.89 2.28
C ARG A 69 18.56 -1.80 2.71
N ALA A 70 18.31 -2.72 3.64
CA ALA A 70 19.32 -3.67 4.09
C ALA A 70 19.77 -4.61 2.96
N TYR A 71 18.82 -5.08 2.15
CA TYR A 71 19.13 -5.89 0.97
C TYR A 71 19.94 -5.12 -0.07
N GLU A 72 19.55 -3.88 -0.40
CA GLU A 72 20.27 -3.01 -1.34
C GLU A 72 21.71 -2.73 -0.87
N GLN A 73 21.92 -2.50 0.43
CA GLN A 73 23.26 -2.34 1.01
C GLN A 73 24.09 -3.62 0.89
N SER A 74 23.48 -4.79 1.11
CA SER A 74 24.16 -6.08 0.95
C SER A 74 24.59 -6.34 -0.50
N LEU A 75 23.81 -5.85 -1.48
CA LEU A 75 24.17 -5.95 -2.90
C LEU A 75 25.36 -5.06 -3.24
N LYS A 76 25.39 -3.82 -2.73
CA LYS A 76 26.53 -2.91 -2.95
C LYS A 76 27.84 -3.48 -2.39
N GLY A 77 27.82 -4.00 -1.15
CA GLY A 77 29.02 -4.60 -0.55
C GLY A 77 29.55 -5.85 -1.26
N ARG A 78 28.69 -6.58 -2.01
CA ARG A 78 29.10 -7.73 -2.84
C ARG A 78 29.75 -7.32 -4.16
N VAL A 79 29.36 -6.17 -4.71
CA VAL A 79 29.97 -5.62 -5.93
C VAL A 79 31.38 -5.10 -5.61
N ASP A 80 31.58 -4.47 -4.45
CA ASP A 80 32.86 -3.87 -4.04
C ASP A 80 33.93 -4.90 -3.64
N THR A 81 33.54 -6.13 -3.28
CA THR A 81 34.47 -7.23 -2.89
C THR A 81 34.86 -8.14 -4.07
N SER A 82 34.34 -7.87 -5.27
CA SER A 82 34.60 -8.64 -6.48
C SER A 82 35.58 -7.93 -7.46
N GLY A 83 36.23 -6.86 -7.01
CA GLY A 83 37.20 -6.06 -7.78
C GLY A 83 38.64 -6.25 -7.31
#